data_AF-A0A067RDX4-F1
#
_entry.id   AF-A0A067RDX4-F1
#
_cell.length_a   1.000
_cell.length_b   1.000
_cell.length_c   1.000
_cell.angle_alpha   90.00
_cell.angle_beta   90.00
_cell.angle_gamma   90.00
#
_symmetry.space_group_name_H-M   'P 1'
#
loop_
_entity.id
_entity.type
_entity.pdbx_description
1 polymer ?
#
loop_
_entity_poly.entity_id
_entity_poly.type
_entity_poly.pdbx_seq_one_letter_code
_entity_poly.pdbx_strand_id
1 'polypeptide(L)'
;MGTIERDLMECCTGCDSNKVTERKKSMERLSELLMDSQTAKILGRSDSGNNLTWDSLFHSVHKLILKEADRFRAEEQKPQSSSSSQTNRENMKLKCSALIDNVVTKAIKGVPELKCSNVMFCILQILNDVYLRKCFGRTYLLILKEILRVRKYWGDMTSDDWNELLDVCFMLYEEPPTGLDKAPVAEILYWIVKCGTLQSHLGLQLRKKFPPLARAFKD
;
A
#
# COMPACT_ATOMS: atom_id res chain seq x y z
N MET A 1 -27.84 10.12 8.48
CA MET A 1 -26.79 9.33 7.82
C MET A 1 -27.34 8.83 6.49
N GLY A 2 -26.67 9.13 5.38
CA GLY A 2 -27.10 8.64 4.06
C GLY A 2 -26.87 7.12 3.92
N THR A 3 -27.65 6.43 3.08
CA THR A 3 -27.53 4.98 2.89
C THR A 3 -26.11 4.55 2.53
N ILE A 4 -25.43 5.29 1.66
CA ILE A 4 -24.04 5.01 1.22
C ILE A 4 -23.05 5.12 2.39
N GLU A 5 -23.20 6.15 3.24
CA GLU A 5 -22.32 6.40 4.38
C GLU A 5 -22.43 5.27 5.42
N ARG A 6 -23.66 4.84 5.72
CA ARG A 6 -23.91 3.67 6.58
C ARG A 6 -23.28 2.41 6.00
N ASP A 7 -23.53 2.14 4.72
CA ASP A 7 -23.00 0.94 4.04
C ASP A 7 -21.46 0.93 4.05
N LEU A 8 -20.81 2.08 3.87
CA LEU A 8 -19.35 2.21 3.95
C LEU A 8 -18.82 1.86 5.34
N MET A 9 -19.46 2.35 6.41
CA MET A 9 -19.05 2.03 7.78
C MET A 9 -19.27 0.56 8.13
N GLU A 10 -20.41 -0.01 7.74
CA GLU A 10 -20.68 -1.44 7.91
C GLU A 10 -19.62 -2.28 7.18
N CYS A 11 -19.23 -1.87 5.98
CA CYS A 11 -18.15 -2.54 5.27
C CYS A 11 -16.79 -2.39 5.93
N CYS A 12 -16.44 -1.21 6.45
CA CYS A 12 -15.18 -1.02 7.19
C CYS A 12 -15.13 -1.91 8.44
N THR A 13 -16.25 -2.05 9.15
CA THR A 13 -16.39 -2.97 10.29
C THR A 13 -16.22 -4.42 9.84
N GLY A 14 -16.89 -4.80 8.75
CA GLY A 14 -16.79 -6.15 8.21
C GLY A 14 -15.40 -6.50 7.65
N CYS A 15 -14.60 -5.51 7.23
CA CYS A 15 -13.20 -5.70 6.86
C CYS A 15 -12.34 -6.24 8.00
N ASP A 16 -12.65 -5.85 9.25
CA ASP A 16 -11.99 -6.34 10.45
C ASP A 16 -12.69 -7.58 11.05
N SER A 17 -13.67 -8.18 10.37
CA SER A 17 -14.30 -9.39 10.88
C SER A 17 -13.33 -10.58 10.91
N ASN A 18 -13.47 -11.43 11.92
CA ASN A 18 -12.77 -12.73 11.96
C ASN A 18 -13.39 -13.75 11.00
N LYS A 19 -14.63 -13.53 10.52
CA LYS A 19 -15.31 -14.41 9.57
C LYS A 19 -14.91 -14.07 8.14
N VAL A 20 -14.38 -15.07 7.43
CA VAL A 20 -13.97 -14.95 6.02
C VAL A 20 -15.12 -14.49 5.11
N THR A 21 -16.33 -15.00 5.34
CA THR A 21 -17.51 -14.67 4.54
C THR A 21 -17.92 -13.20 4.69
N GLU A 22 -17.81 -12.65 5.90
CA GLU A 22 -18.09 -11.22 6.16
C GLU A 22 -17.05 -10.34 5.47
N ARG A 23 -15.75 -10.65 5.60
CA ARG A 23 -14.68 -9.90 4.90
C ARG A 23 -14.86 -9.91 3.38
N LYS A 24 -15.22 -11.06 2.80
CA LYS A 24 -15.51 -11.19 1.36
C LYS A 24 -16.68 -10.29 0.94
N LYS A 25 -17.79 -10.36 1.68
CA LYS A 25 -18.99 -9.55 1.42
C LYS A 25 -18.67 -8.05 1.49
N SER A 26 -17.92 -7.62 2.51
CA SER A 26 -17.51 -6.23 2.67
C SER A 26 -16.60 -5.75 1.54
N MET A 27 -15.64 -6.57 1.10
CA MET A 27 -14.76 -6.25 -0.02
C MET A 27 -15.52 -6.06 -1.33
N GLU A 28 -16.47 -6.96 -1.63
CA GLU A 28 -17.29 -6.88 -2.83
C GLU A 28 -18.20 -5.64 -2.78
N ARG A 29 -18.84 -5.39 -1.63
CA ARG A 29 -19.66 -4.20 -1.44
C ARG A 29 -18.86 -2.89 -1.50
N LEU A 30 -17.66 -2.83 -0.93
CA LEU A 30 -16.79 -1.65 -1.04
C LEU A 30 -16.41 -1.39 -2.49
N SER A 31 -16.11 -2.45 -3.25
CA SER A 31 -15.76 -2.34 -4.67
C SER A 31 -16.92 -1.71 -5.46
N GLU A 32 -18.17 -2.10 -5.18
CA GLU A 32 -19.36 -1.47 -5.76
C GLU A 32 -19.53 -0.01 -5.32
N LEU A 33 -19.44 0.26 -4.01
CA LEU A 33 -19.62 1.60 -3.45
C LEU A 33 -18.59 2.59 -4.03
N LEU A 34 -17.34 2.16 -4.24
CA LEU A 34 -16.29 2.99 -4.82
C LEU A 34 -16.57 3.38 -6.29
N MET A 35 -17.47 2.69 -6.99
CA MET A 35 -17.91 3.09 -8.33
C MET A 35 -18.90 4.26 -8.30
N ASP A 36 -19.58 4.49 -7.18
CA ASP A 36 -20.49 5.62 -7.01
C ASP A 36 -19.73 6.93 -6.82
N SER A 37 -20.04 7.93 -7.65
CA SER A 37 -19.49 9.28 -7.56
C SER A 37 -19.75 9.98 -6.20
N GLN A 38 -20.80 9.62 -5.49
CA GLN A 38 -21.13 10.18 -4.17
C GLN A 38 -20.18 9.67 -3.09
N THR A 39 -19.63 8.46 -3.23
CA THR A 39 -18.68 7.88 -2.28
C THR A 39 -17.45 8.75 -2.12
N ALA A 40 -16.89 9.25 -3.22
CA ALA A 40 -15.74 10.17 -3.16
C ALA A 40 -16.09 11.48 -2.43
N LYS A 41 -17.29 12.02 -2.64
CA LYS A 41 -17.76 13.22 -1.94
C LYS A 41 -17.99 13.01 -0.45
N ILE A 42 -18.35 11.80 -0.03
CA ILE A 42 -18.54 11.45 1.38
C ILE A 42 -17.17 11.30 2.06
N LEU A 43 -16.25 10.56 1.42
CA LEU A 43 -14.92 10.26 1.97
C LEU A 43 -13.97 11.47 2.00
N GLY A 44 -14.18 12.46 1.12
CA GLY A 44 -13.42 13.71 1.10
C GLY A 44 -13.90 14.77 2.09
N ARG A 45 -15.01 14.55 2.81
CA ARG A 45 -15.48 15.49 3.83
C ARG A 45 -14.55 15.44 5.04
N SER A 46 -13.72 16.47 5.17
CA SER A 46 -12.81 16.67 6.30
C SER A 46 -13.50 17.37 7.48
N ASP A 47 -14.77 17.04 7.73
CA ASP A 47 -15.53 17.67 8.81
C ASP A 47 -15.13 16.98 10.12
N SER A 48 -14.75 17.75 11.14
CA SER A 48 -14.06 17.32 12.37
C SER A 48 -14.82 16.34 13.29
N GLY A 49 -15.93 15.76 12.83
CA GLY A 49 -16.70 14.72 13.52
C GLY A 49 -16.98 13.47 12.69
N ASN A 50 -16.51 13.40 11.43
CA ASN A 50 -16.74 12.24 10.58
C ASN A 50 -15.60 11.22 10.70
N ASN A 51 -15.91 10.03 11.22
CA ASN A 51 -14.96 8.92 11.32
C ASN A 51 -14.71 8.21 9.98
N LEU A 52 -15.47 8.55 8.95
CA LEU A 52 -15.42 7.93 7.64
C LEU A 52 -14.72 8.86 6.63
N THR A 53 -13.44 8.61 6.41
CA THR A 53 -12.57 9.37 5.49
C THR A 53 -11.82 8.41 4.56
N TRP A 54 -11.13 8.94 3.56
CA TRP A 54 -10.21 8.12 2.76
C TRP A 54 -9.14 7.43 3.59
N ASP A 55 -8.59 8.09 4.61
CA ASP A 55 -7.63 7.49 5.53
C ASP A 55 -8.23 6.28 6.29
N SER A 56 -9.43 6.43 6.86
CA SER A 56 -10.03 5.35 7.63
C SER A 56 -10.45 4.18 6.74
N LEU A 57 -10.91 4.44 5.51
CA LEU A 57 -11.18 3.41 4.51
C LEU A 57 -9.89 2.69 4.07
N PHE A 58 -8.84 3.43 3.71
CA PHE A 58 -7.54 2.88 3.33
C PHE A 58 -7.00 1.96 4.42
N HIS A 59 -7.03 2.42 5.66
CA HIS A 59 -6.57 1.64 6.81
C HIS A 59 -7.43 0.40 7.07
N SER A 60 -8.75 0.49 6.88
CA SER A 60 -9.66 -0.67 7.00
C SER A 60 -9.37 -1.74 5.95
N VAL A 61 -9.13 -1.33 4.70
CA VAL A 61 -8.76 -2.27 3.62
C VAL A 61 -7.37 -2.85 3.85
N HIS A 62 -6.41 -2.05 4.34
CA HIS A 62 -5.09 -2.56 4.72
C HIS A 62 -5.17 -3.61 5.84
N LYS A 63 -5.97 -3.38 6.88
CA LYS A 63 -6.23 -4.37 7.94
C LYS A 63 -6.83 -5.66 7.40
N LEU A 64 -7.79 -5.56 6.46
CA LEU A 64 -8.33 -6.73 5.77
C LEU A 64 -7.20 -7.51 5.06
N ILE A 65 -6.30 -6.82 4.36
CA ILE A 65 -5.16 -7.43 3.66
C ILE A 65 -4.28 -8.23 4.63
N LEU A 66 -3.97 -7.66 5.80
CA LEU A 66 -3.20 -8.36 6.83
C LEU A 66 -3.92 -9.63 7.31
N LYS A 67 -5.23 -9.55 7.59
CA LYS A 67 -6.02 -10.72 8.00
C LYS A 67 -6.11 -11.81 6.94
N GLU A 68 -6.21 -11.42 5.67
CA GLU A 68 -6.19 -12.38 4.56
C GLU A 68 -4.80 -13.02 4.41
N ALA A 69 -3.72 -12.24 4.57
CA ALA A 69 -2.36 -12.76 4.57
C ALA A 69 -2.13 -13.79 5.69
N ASP A 70 -2.55 -13.49 6.91
CA ASP A 70 -2.44 -14.43 8.05
C ASP A 70 -3.22 -15.71 7.78
N ARG A 71 -4.41 -15.61 7.19
CA ARG A 71 -5.18 -16.78 6.78
C ARG A 71 -4.45 -17.60 5.72
N PHE A 72 -3.91 -16.96 4.69
CA PHE A 72 -3.13 -17.64 3.65
C PHE A 72 -1.93 -18.38 4.25
N ARG A 73 -1.22 -17.73 5.18
CA ARG A 73 -0.05 -18.30 5.87
C ARG A 73 -0.45 -19.56 6.63
N ALA A 74 -1.55 -19.51 7.37
CA ALA A 74 -2.08 -20.66 8.11
C ALA A 74 -2.59 -21.79 7.19
N GLU A 75 -3.16 -21.46 6.04
CA GLU A 75 -3.61 -22.45 5.05
C GLU A 75 -2.43 -23.14 4.34
N GLU A 76 -1.35 -22.41 4.05
CA GLU A 76 -0.15 -22.95 3.38
C GLU A 76 0.64 -23.92 4.28
N GLN A 77 0.50 -23.82 5.60
CA GLN A 77 1.12 -24.75 6.55
C GLN A 77 0.37 -26.10 6.67
N LYS A 78 -0.83 -26.22 6.09
CA LYS A 78 -1.62 -27.46 6.15
C LYS A 78 -1.10 -28.46 5.11
N PRO A 79 -0.82 -29.71 5.48
CA PRO A 79 -0.23 -30.72 4.60
C PRO A 79 -1.14 -31.17 3.42
N GLN A 80 -2.40 -30.72 3.39
CA GLN A 80 -3.42 -31.09 2.42
C GLN A 80 -3.97 -29.85 1.67
N SER A 81 -3.12 -28.88 1.31
CA SER A 81 -3.59 -27.75 0.52
C SER A 81 -3.92 -28.18 -0.91
N SER A 82 -5.19 -28.20 -1.27
CA SER A 82 -5.63 -28.55 -2.63
C SER A 82 -5.26 -27.46 -3.65
N SER A 83 -5.16 -27.84 -4.93
CA SER A 83 -5.01 -26.89 -6.04
C SER A 83 -6.13 -25.85 -6.07
N SER A 84 -7.36 -26.27 -5.78
CA SER A 84 -8.52 -25.36 -5.67
C SER A 84 -8.36 -24.34 -4.53
N SER A 85 -7.74 -24.73 -3.42
CA SER A 85 -7.44 -23.83 -2.31
C SER A 85 -6.40 -22.79 -2.74
N GLN A 86 -5.37 -23.19 -3.48
CA GLN A 86 -4.36 -22.28 -4.01
C GLN A 86 -4.98 -21.25 -4.97
N THR A 87 -5.80 -21.69 -5.93
CA THR A 87 -6.51 -20.78 -6.87
C THR A 87 -7.40 -19.79 -6.13
N ASN A 88 -8.12 -20.24 -5.10
CA ASN A 88 -8.96 -19.35 -4.29
C ASN A 88 -8.14 -18.29 -3.54
N ARG A 89 -6.94 -18.64 -3.05
CA ARG A 89 -6.03 -17.68 -2.42
C ARG A 89 -5.52 -16.66 -3.41
N GLU A 90 -5.05 -17.08 -4.58
CA GLU A 90 -4.55 -16.15 -5.60
C GLU A 90 -5.65 -15.20 -6.09
N ASN A 91 -6.86 -15.70 -6.33
CA ASN A 91 -8.02 -14.86 -6.65
C ASN A 91 -8.31 -13.84 -5.55
N MET A 92 -8.19 -14.24 -4.28
CA MET A 92 -8.40 -13.34 -3.16
C MET A 92 -7.31 -12.26 -3.07
N LYS A 93 -6.04 -12.61 -3.31
CA LYS A 93 -4.95 -11.64 -3.37
C LYS A 93 -5.19 -10.59 -4.46
N LEU A 94 -5.69 -11.01 -5.63
CA LEU A 94 -6.04 -10.11 -6.73
C LEU A 94 -7.18 -9.17 -6.34
N LYS A 95 -8.26 -9.69 -5.74
CA LYS A 95 -9.39 -8.86 -5.28
C LYS A 95 -8.95 -7.84 -4.22
N CYS A 96 -8.15 -8.26 -3.23
CA CYS A 96 -7.58 -7.36 -2.23
C CYS A 96 -6.73 -6.27 -2.88
N SER A 97 -5.87 -6.66 -3.82
CA SER A 97 -4.97 -5.73 -4.51
C SER A 97 -5.73 -4.70 -5.33
N ALA A 98 -6.74 -5.13 -6.08
CA ALA A 98 -7.60 -4.24 -6.85
C ALA A 98 -8.36 -3.26 -5.95
N LEU A 99 -8.85 -3.71 -4.79
CA LEU A 99 -9.58 -2.85 -3.86
C LEU A 99 -8.69 -1.75 -3.29
N ILE A 100 -7.51 -2.09 -2.75
CA ILE A 100 -6.61 -1.09 -2.16
C ILE A 100 -6.07 -0.11 -3.22
N ASP A 101 -5.76 -0.61 -4.42
CA ASP A 101 -5.34 0.21 -5.55
C ASP A 101 -6.41 1.21 -5.97
N ASN A 102 -7.68 0.79 -6.03
CA ASN A 102 -8.81 1.65 -6.36
C ASN A 102 -9.04 2.72 -5.28
N VAL A 103 -8.93 2.36 -4.00
CA VAL A 103 -9.00 3.32 -2.88
C VAL A 103 -7.91 4.38 -3.02
N VAL A 104 -6.65 3.98 -3.19
CA VAL A 104 -5.52 4.92 -3.32
C VAL A 104 -5.71 5.80 -4.55
N THR A 105 -5.95 5.21 -5.73
CA THR A 105 -6.09 5.93 -7.00
C THR A 105 -7.16 7.00 -6.92
N LYS A 106 -8.29 6.72 -6.27
CA LYS A 106 -9.36 7.71 -6.08
C LYS A 106 -8.99 8.77 -5.05
N ALA A 107 -8.39 8.38 -3.92
CA ALA A 107 -8.06 9.29 -2.83
C ALA A 107 -6.93 10.29 -3.15
N ILE A 108 -6.03 9.94 -4.09
CA ILE A 108 -4.94 10.85 -4.52
C ILE A 108 -5.30 11.65 -5.78
N LYS A 109 -6.47 11.41 -6.38
CA LYS A 109 -6.89 12.10 -7.59
C LYS A 109 -7.33 13.53 -7.27
N GLY A 110 -6.64 14.51 -7.84
CA GLY A 110 -6.92 15.92 -7.59
C GLY A 110 -6.15 16.41 -6.36
N VAL A 111 -6.86 16.83 -5.31
CA VAL A 111 -6.23 17.19 -4.03
C VAL A 111 -6.00 15.89 -3.26
N PRO A 112 -4.75 15.53 -2.90
CA PRO A 112 -4.51 14.26 -2.20
C PRO A 112 -5.09 14.28 -0.79
N GLU A 113 -5.96 13.29 -0.49
CA GLU A 113 -6.75 13.23 0.74
C GLU A 113 -6.24 12.19 1.76
N LEU A 114 -5.26 11.35 1.38
CA LEU A 114 -4.61 10.43 2.32
C LEU A 114 -3.54 11.16 3.13
N LYS A 115 -3.37 10.78 4.41
CA LYS A 115 -2.22 11.22 5.20
C LYS A 115 -0.98 10.44 4.79
N CYS A 116 0.10 11.16 4.51
CA CYS A 116 1.37 10.55 4.11
C CYS A 116 1.87 9.52 5.12
N SER A 117 1.86 9.87 6.40
CA SER A 117 2.31 8.99 7.49
C SER A 117 1.55 7.66 7.54
N ASN A 118 0.23 7.68 7.32
CA ASN A 118 -0.58 6.47 7.29
C ASN A 118 -0.22 5.59 6.09
N VAL A 119 -0.06 6.20 4.92
CA VAL A 119 0.29 5.48 3.69
C VAL A 119 1.69 4.87 3.80
N MET A 120 2.66 5.65 4.28
CA MET A 120 4.04 5.21 4.49
C MET A 120 4.13 4.05 5.48
N PHE A 121 3.45 4.16 6.62
CA PHE A 121 3.37 3.07 7.59
C PHE A 121 2.88 1.77 6.95
N CYS A 122 1.78 1.83 6.17
CA CYS A 122 1.20 0.63 5.55
C CYS A 122 2.11 0.05 4.44
N ILE A 123 2.77 0.91 3.66
CA ILE A 123 3.74 0.48 2.63
C ILE A 123 4.91 -0.25 3.28
N LEU A 124 5.56 0.38 4.27
CA LEU A 124 6.73 -0.19 4.94
C LEU A 124 6.36 -1.47 5.71
N GLN A 125 5.17 -1.55 6.30
CA GLN A 125 4.70 -2.78 6.94
C GLN A 125 4.64 -3.97 5.96
N ILE A 126 4.15 -3.75 4.73
CA ILE A 126 4.09 -4.81 3.71
C ILE A 126 5.47 -5.11 3.13
N LEU A 127 6.25 -4.07 2.81
CA LEU A 127 7.53 -4.26 2.12
C LEU A 127 8.62 -4.82 3.03
N ASN A 128 8.57 -4.60 4.35
CA ASN A 128 9.56 -5.17 5.26
C ASN A 128 9.28 -6.62 5.66
N ASP A 129 8.01 -7.06 5.77
CA ASP A 129 7.70 -8.46 6.06
C ASP A 129 7.86 -9.34 4.80
N VAL A 130 8.67 -10.40 4.90
CA VAL A 130 8.99 -11.30 3.77
C VAL A 130 7.74 -11.95 3.16
N TYR A 131 6.78 -12.36 3.99
CA TYR A 131 5.58 -13.05 3.55
C TYR A 131 4.52 -12.09 3.00
N LEU A 132 4.30 -10.95 3.67
CA LEU A 132 3.38 -9.91 3.20
C LEU A 132 3.86 -9.39 1.85
N ARG A 133 5.17 -9.14 1.72
CA ARG A 133 5.81 -8.78 0.45
C ARG A 133 5.61 -9.84 -0.63
N LYS A 134 5.74 -11.13 -0.31
CA LYS A 134 5.45 -12.22 -1.26
C LYS A 134 3.99 -12.16 -1.75
N CYS A 135 3.04 -11.81 -0.88
CA CYS A 135 1.62 -11.78 -1.23
C CYS A 135 1.18 -10.49 -1.93
N PHE A 136 1.68 -9.33 -1.49
CA PHE A 136 1.14 -8.01 -1.82
C PHE A 136 2.22 -6.97 -2.17
N GLY A 137 3.50 -7.33 -2.15
CA GLY A 137 4.61 -6.39 -2.35
C GLY A 137 4.54 -5.65 -3.68
N ARG A 138 4.16 -6.33 -4.77
CA ARG A 138 3.95 -5.69 -6.08
C ARG A 138 2.89 -4.59 -6.01
N THR A 139 1.75 -4.86 -5.37
CA THR A 139 0.66 -3.89 -5.22
C THR A 139 1.13 -2.66 -4.44
N TYR A 140 1.83 -2.86 -3.32
CA TYR A 140 2.31 -1.76 -2.49
C TYR A 140 3.48 -0.99 -3.12
N LEU A 141 4.30 -1.61 -3.97
CA LEU A 141 5.29 -0.91 -4.80
C LEU A 141 4.62 0.00 -5.85
N LEU A 142 3.54 -0.45 -6.48
CA LEU A 142 2.78 0.39 -7.41
C LEU A 142 2.12 1.57 -6.70
N ILE A 143 1.54 1.33 -5.51
CA ILE A 143 1.03 2.40 -4.65
C ILE A 143 2.14 3.39 -4.30
N LEU A 144 3.31 2.91 -3.84
CA LEU A 144 4.46 3.76 -3.52
C LEU A 144 4.87 4.63 -4.70
N LYS A 145 4.93 4.05 -5.90
CA LYS A 145 5.24 4.78 -7.13
C LYS A 145 4.26 5.93 -7.38
N GLU A 146 2.96 5.71 -7.20
CA GLU A 146 1.95 6.76 -7.35
C GLU A 146 2.05 7.83 -6.25
N ILE A 147 2.36 7.46 -5.02
CA ILE A 147 2.62 8.39 -3.91
C ILE A 147 3.85 9.27 -4.22
N LEU A 148 4.95 8.68 -4.70
CA LEU A 148 6.17 9.41 -5.05
C LEU A 148 5.97 10.38 -6.23
N ARG A 149 4.95 10.18 -7.08
CA ARG A 149 4.61 11.11 -8.17
C ARG A 149 3.86 12.35 -7.68
N VAL A 150 3.30 12.32 -6.46
CA VAL A 150 2.54 13.42 -5.89
C VAL A 150 3.42 14.25 -4.97
N ARG A 151 3.81 15.46 -5.44
CA ARG A 151 4.74 16.37 -4.76
C ARG A 151 4.36 16.72 -3.32
N LYS A 152 3.07 16.78 -3.01
CA LYS A 152 2.56 17.09 -1.66
C LYS A 152 3.18 16.15 -0.61
N TYR A 153 3.29 14.85 -0.92
CA TYR A 153 3.80 13.86 0.03
C TYR A 153 5.29 13.97 0.31
N TRP A 154 6.07 14.68 -0.52
CA TRP A 154 7.52 14.74 -0.33
C TRP A 154 7.92 15.46 0.94
N GLY A 155 7.22 16.53 1.29
CA GLY A 155 7.46 17.29 2.52
C GLY A 155 6.80 16.68 3.76
N ASP A 156 5.87 15.75 3.57
CA ASP A 156 5.17 15.07 4.66
C ASP A 156 5.89 13.78 5.11
N MET A 157 6.83 13.26 4.31
CA MET A 157 7.69 12.13 4.67
C MET A 157 8.86 12.58 5.56
N THR A 158 9.12 11.80 6.61
CA THR A 158 10.26 12.04 7.50
C THR A 158 11.58 11.58 6.87
N SER A 159 12.71 12.04 7.41
CA SER A 159 14.02 11.53 7.00
C SER A 159 14.13 10.02 7.19
N ASP A 160 13.47 9.45 8.20
CA ASP A 160 13.50 8.01 8.46
C ASP A 160 12.69 7.25 7.41
N ASP A 161 11.50 7.75 7.03
CA ASP A 161 10.71 7.17 5.93
C ASP A 161 11.53 7.07 4.64
N TRP A 162 12.26 8.14 4.31
CA TRP A 162 13.10 8.20 3.12
C TRP A 162 14.27 7.21 3.15
N ASN A 163 14.95 7.08 4.30
CA ASN A 163 16.04 6.13 4.47
C ASN A 163 15.54 4.68 4.42
N GLU A 164 14.43 4.38 5.10
CA GLU A 164 13.85 3.05 5.11
C GLU A 164 13.35 2.63 3.73
N LEU A 165 12.72 3.56 2.99
CA LEU A 165 12.35 3.36 1.59
C LEU A 165 13.56 3.03 0.71
N LEU A 166 14.65 3.80 0.85
CA LEU A 166 15.87 3.51 0.09
C LEU A 166 16.37 2.10 0.40
N ASP A 167 16.42 1.73 1.68
CA ASP A 167 16.96 0.46 2.14
C ASP A 167 16.14 -0.73 1.62
N VAL A 168 14.81 -0.68 1.77
CA VAL A 168 13.93 -1.77 1.32
C VAL A 168 13.88 -1.88 -0.20
N CYS A 169 13.82 -0.75 -0.92
CA CYS A 169 13.80 -0.77 -2.39
C CYS A 169 15.15 -1.18 -2.98
N PHE A 170 16.26 -0.85 -2.32
CA PHE A 170 17.58 -1.29 -2.75
C PHE A 170 17.74 -2.80 -2.60
N MET A 171 17.34 -3.36 -1.46
CA MET A 171 17.34 -4.82 -1.27
C MET A 171 16.44 -5.53 -2.29
N LEU A 172 15.25 -4.98 -2.57
CA LEU A 172 14.37 -5.51 -3.61
C LEU A 172 14.96 -5.44 -5.02
N TYR A 173 15.84 -4.48 -5.29
CA TYR A 173 16.50 -4.34 -6.59
C TYR A 173 17.68 -5.32 -6.72
N GLU A 174 18.45 -5.51 -5.66
CA GLU A 174 19.56 -6.47 -5.63
C GLU A 174 19.04 -7.90 -5.72
N GLU A 175 18.08 -8.24 -4.86
CA GLU A 175 17.50 -9.57 -4.68
C GLU A 175 15.97 -9.54 -4.91
N PRO A 176 15.51 -9.42 -6.18
CA PRO A 176 14.09 -9.38 -6.47
C PRO A 176 13.42 -10.73 -6.12
N PRO A 177 12.27 -10.71 -5.42
CA PRO A 177 11.44 -11.89 -5.27
C PRO A 177 11.02 -12.46 -6.63
N THR A 178 10.78 -13.77 -6.70
CA THR A 178 10.34 -14.44 -7.93
C THR A 178 9.12 -13.75 -8.54
N GLY A 179 9.24 -13.31 -9.79
CA GLY A 179 8.18 -12.63 -10.53
C GLY A 179 8.08 -11.11 -10.34
N LEU A 180 8.98 -10.50 -9.55
CA LEU A 180 9.13 -9.04 -9.48
C LEU A 180 10.12 -8.56 -10.55
N ASP A 181 9.66 -7.67 -11.43
CA ASP A 181 10.52 -6.97 -12.39
C ASP A 181 11.37 -5.91 -11.66
N LYS A 182 12.66 -5.81 -12.01
CA LYS A 182 13.56 -4.78 -11.49
C LYS A 182 13.22 -3.38 -12.01
N ALA A 183 12.58 -3.25 -13.17
CA ALA A 183 12.32 -1.95 -13.78
C ALA A 183 11.41 -1.03 -12.92
N PRO A 184 10.26 -1.48 -12.39
CA PRO A 184 9.47 -0.68 -11.45
C PRO A 184 10.24 -0.28 -10.19
N VAL A 185 11.08 -1.18 -9.66
CA VAL A 185 11.90 -0.90 -8.47
C VAL A 185 12.96 0.15 -8.78
N ALA A 186 13.59 0.08 -9.95
CA ALA A 186 14.56 1.08 -10.41
C ALA A 186 13.92 2.46 -10.59
N GLU A 187 12.71 2.54 -11.14
CA GLU A 187 11.97 3.80 -11.27
C GLU A 187 11.64 4.38 -9.89
N ILE A 188 11.20 3.55 -8.94
CA ILE A 188 10.95 3.97 -7.56
C ILE A 188 12.24 4.48 -6.91
N LEU A 189 13.36 3.76 -7.05
CA LEU A 189 14.67 4.19 -6.56
C LEU A 189 15.09 5.54 -7.14
N TYR A 190 14.87 5.77 -8.45
CA TYR A 190 15.10 7.08 -9.06
C TYR A 190 14.29 8.18 -8.36
N TRP A 191 13.00 7.96 -8.11
CA TRP A 191 12.16 8.94 -7.40
C TRP A 191 12.60 9.15 -5.95
N ILE A 192 12.98 8.09 -5.23
CA ILE A 192 13.53 8.19 -3.86
C ILE A 192 14.80 9.03 -3.85
N VAL A 193 15.74 8.78 -4.77
CA VAL A 193 16.98 9.56 -4.86
C VAL A 193 16.68 11.01 -5.22
N LYS A 194 15.87 11.24 -6.26
CA LYS A 194 15.56 12.58 -6.76
C LYS A 194 14.86 13.45 -5.72
N CYS A 195 13.90 12.89 -5.00
CA CYS A 195 13.04 13.65 -4.09
C CYS A 195 13.58 13.62 -2.66
N GLY A 196 14.04 12.45 -2.20
CA GLY A 196 14.52 12.26 -0.84
C GLY A 196 15.87 12.92 -0.54
N THR A 197 16.75 13.12 -1.53
CA THR A 197 18.01 13.87 -1.33
C THR A 197 17.79 15.34 -0.96
N LEU A 198 16.67 15.93 -1.38
CA LEU A 198 16.28 17.29 -1.02
C LEU A 198 15.59 17.36 0.36
N GLN A 199 15.11 16.23 0.88
CA GLN A 199 14.29 16.14 2.09
C GLN A 199 14.99 15.41 3.24
N SER A 200 16.19 14.87 3.02
CA SER A 200 16.92 14.05 3.98
C SER A 200 18.42 13.98 3.68
N HIS A 201 19.19 13.29 4.54
CA HIS A 201 20.61 13.02 4.32
C HIS A 201 20.88 11.83 3.37
N LEU A 202 19.91 11.42 2.56
CA LEU A 202 20.01 10.28 1.62
C LEU A 202 21.25 10.35 0.72
N GLY A 203 21.69 11.55 0.31
CA GLY A 203 22.91 11.71 -0.49
C GLY A 203 24.16 11.13 0.17
N LEU A 204 24.27 11.20 1.49
CA LEU A 204 25.38 10.58 2.24
C LEU A 204 25.25 9.05 2.30
N GLN A 205 24.03 8.54 2.43
CA GLN A 205 23.77 7.09 2.45
C GLN A 205 24.04 6.45 1.10
N LEU A 206 23.61 7.09 0.01
CA LEU A 206 23.88 6.64 -1.36
C LEU A 206 25.38 6.55 -1.63
N ARG A 207 26.17 7.50 -1.14
CA ARG A 207 27.64 7.47 -1.28
C ARG A 207 28.27 6.29 -0.54
N LYS A 208 27.72 5.86 0.59
CA LYS A 208 28.17 4.67 1.33
C LYS A 208 27.78 3.38 0.60
N LYS A 209 26.54 3.29 0.12
CA LYS A 209 26.00 2.10 -0.56
C LYS A 209 26.54 1.92 -1.98
N PHE A 210 26.89 3.02 -2.64
CA PHE A 210 27.48 3.01 -3.98
C PHE A 210 28.79 3.81 -4.04
N PRO A 211 29.91 3.22 -3.62
CA PRO A 211 31.23 3.83 -3.71
C PRO A 211 31.60 4.36 -5.12
N PRO A 212 31.16 3.75 -6.24
CA PRO A 212 31.40 4.31 -7.57
C PRO A 212 30.63 5.63 -7.85
N LEU A 213 29.36 5.73 -7.44
CA LEU A 213 28.58 6.98 -7.57
C LEU A 213 29.15 8.11 -6.70
N ALA A 214 29.71 7.77 -5.53
CA ALA A 214 30.39 8.74 -4.67
C ALA A 214 31.63 9.41 -5.29
N ARG A 215 32.21 8.78 -6.32
CA ARG A 215 33.31 9.36 -7.12
C ARG A 215 32.78 10.26 -8.24
N ALA A 216 31.59 9.99 -8.77
CA ALA A 216 30.96 10.77 -9.83
C ALA A 216 30.37 12.11 -9.35
N PHE A 217 30.06 12.25 -8.06
CA PHE A 217 29.60 13.50 -7.44
C PHE A 217 30.71 14.29 -6.73
N LYS A 218 31.98 13.99 -7.05
CA LYS A 218 33.16 14.65 -6.45
C LYS A 218 33.77 15.75 -7.33
N ASP A 219 33.16 16.05 -8.47
CA ASP A 219 33.54 17.15 -9.37
C ASP A 219 32.47 18.25 -9.38
#